data_AF-T1KWX6-F1
#
_entry.id   AF-T1KWX6-F1
#
_cell.length_a   1.000
_cell.length_b   1.000
_cell.length_c   1.000
_cell.angle_alpha   90.00
_cell.angle_beta   90.00
_cell.angle_gamma   90.00
#
_symmetry.space_group_name_H-M   'P 1'
#
loop_
_entity.id
_entity.type
_entity.pdbx_description
1 polymer ?
#
loop_
_entity_poly.entity_id
_entity_poly.type
_entity_poly.pdbx_seq_one_letter_code
_entity_poly.pdbx_strand_id
1 'polypeptide(L)'
;MNQENSNSDKITIKVRHSDEDYHDITIDWSNESFDYRKQLFHQLSAYTGIPIKQQDHVGVQHVNPYHNAGLLNAEYDQTGLLNARWNWQYDTKELAMRAFDDGDCFLLETKMQVNDIVPGISCSYQLVHRDVANESRCNLKYCHYLGRRSFTRKISEIIKSFQSQPILHPMVYGQGEEGRKHSRLAVYDGHLREIKTAHSVPQDCKIRHFAVSIFDVWNLMSN
;
A
#
# COMPACT_ATOMS: atom_id res chain seq x y z
N MET A 1 -16.40 14.23 37.40
CA MET A 1 -16.81 14.16 35.98
C MET A 1 -15.82 13.24 35.30
N ASN A 2 -16.16 11.96 35.16
CA ASN A 2 -15.32 11.03 34.42
C ASN A 2 -15.68 11.18 32.95
N GLN A 3 -14.74 11.69 32.15
CA GLN A 3 -14.79 11.50 30.71
C GLN A 3 -14.75 10.00 30.48
N GLU A 4 -15.86 9.42 30.04
CA GLU A 4 -15.86 8.11 29.42
C GLU A 4 -15.01 8.24 28.16
N ASN A 5 -13.75 7.83 28.27
CA ASN A 5 -12.88 7.61 27.14
C ASN A 5 -13.41 6.35 26.44
N SER A 6 -14.52 6.51 25.71
CA SER A 6 -15.14 5.49 24.88
C SER A 6 -14.25 5.28 23.66
N ASN A 7 -13.03 4.78 23.87
CA ASN A 7 -12.32 4.08 22.83
C ASN A 7 -13.14 2.82 22.55
N SER A 8 -14.00 2.90 21.55
CA SER A 8 -14.75 1.73 21.10
C SER A 8 -13.74 0.66 20.72
N ASP A 9 -13.87 -0.52 21.29
CA ASP A 9 -13.05 -1.69 20.99
C ASP A 9 -13.13 -2.07 19.49
N LYS A 10 -14.13 -1.55 18.78
CA LYS A 10 -14.33 -1.74 17.36
C LYS A 10 -14.58 -0.40 16.68
N ILE A 11 -13.85 -0.12 15.61
CA ILE A 11 -13.99 1.09 14.81
C ILE A 11 -14.30 0.74 13.35
N THR A 12 -14.87 1.71 12.63
CA THR A 12 -15.11 1.66 11.19
C THR A 12 -14.52 2.89 10.53
N ILE A 13 -13.50 2.67 9.69
CA ILE A 13 -12.95 3.71 8.82
C ILE A 13 -13.59 3.62 7.43
N LYS A 14 -13.61 4.74 6.71
CA LYS A 14 -14.16 4.86 5.37
C LYS A 14 -13.02 5.03 4.37
N VAL A 15 -12.94 4.18 3.37
CA VAL A 15 -11.89 4.22 2.34
C VAL A 15 -12.53 4.33 0.96
N ARG A 16 -12.00 5.20 0.08
CA ARG A 16 -12.46 5.29 -1.32
C ARG A 16 -11.32 5.48 -2.30
N HIS A 17 -11.53 5.04 -3.54
CA HIS A 17 -10.80 5.60 -4.67
C HIS A 17 -11.32 7.02 -4.96
N SER A 18 -10.55 7.79 -5.71
CA SER A 18 -10.86 9.18 -6.00
C SER A 18 -12.16 9.37 -6.81
N ASP A 19 -12.57 8.34 -7.54
CA ASP A 19 -13.69 8.30 -8.48
C ASP A 19 -14.84 7.39 -8.02
N GLU A 20 -14.86 7.00 -6.75
CA GLU A 20 -15.85 6.08 -6.17
C GLU A 20 -16.40 6.59 -4.82
N ASP A 21 -17.48 5.97 -4.35
CA ASP A 21 -18.02 6.17 -3.00
C ASP A 21 -17.18 5.47 -1.93
N TYR A 22 -17.40 5.85 -0.67
CA TYR A 22 -16.74 5.24 0.48
C TYR A 22 -17.17 3.80 0.71
N HIS A 23 -16.18 2.94 0.95
CA HIS A 23 -16.31 1.59 1.45
C HIS A 23 -15.88 1.55 2.92
N ASP A 24 -16.68 0.90 3.76
CA ASP A 24 -16.40 0.77 5.18
C ASP A 24 -15.40 -0.37 5.42
N ILE A 25 -14.37 -0.11 6.23
CA ILE A 25 -13.42 -1.10 6.73
C ILE A 25 -13.52 -1.09 8.25
N THR A 26 -13.75 -2.26 8.83
CA THR A 26 -13.91 -2.43 10.27
C THR A 26 -12.64 -2.99 10.90
N ILE A 27 -12.22 -2.44 12.04
CA ILE A 27 -11.12 -2.96 12.85
C ILE A 27 -11.63 -3.20 14.26
N ASP A 28 -11.57 -4.45 14.71
CA ASP A 28 -11.85 -4.84 16.10
C ASP A 28 -10.53 -4.99 16.86
N TRP A 29 -10.24 -4.01 17.71
CA TRP A 29 -9.09 -3.95 18.59
C TRP A 29 -9.17 -4.99 19.72
N SER A 30 -10.36 -5.40 20.15
CA SER A 30 -10.52 -6.41 21.21
C SER A 30 -10.29 -7.84 20.70
N ASN A 31 -10.28 -8.04 19.37
CA ASN A 31 -10.07 -9.36 18.78
C ASN A 31 -8.61 -9.80 18.83
N GLU A 32 -8.21 -10.41 19.95
CA GLU A 32 -6.88 -10.98 20.13
C GLU A 32 -6.60 -12.20 19.24
N SER A 33 -7.66 -12.90 18.80
CA SER A 33 -7.54 -14.12 17.99
C SER A 33 -7.22 -13.84 16.51
N PHE A 34 -7.53 -12.64 16.03
CA PHE A 34 -7.32 -12.25 14.65
C PHE A 34 -6.68 -10.86 14.58
N ASP A 35 -5.36 -10.85 14.38
CA ASP A 35 -4.51 -9.66 14.30
C ASP A 35 -5.15 -8.53 13.45
N TYR A 36 -5.15 -7.31 13.99
CA TYR A 36 -5.80 -6.15 13.38
C TYR A 36 -5.26 -5.83 11.98
N ARG A 37 -4.00 -6.18 11.68
CA ARG A 37 -3.41 -5.99 10.34
C ARG A 37 -4.03 -6.99 9.39
N LYS A 38 -4.21 -8.24 9.79
CA LYS A 38 -4.93 -9.23 8.98
C LYS A 38 -6.35 -8.78 8.69
N GLN A 39 -7.06 -8.22 9.68
CA GLN A 39 -8.39 -7.63 9.48
C GLN A 39 -8.37 -6.55 8.38
N LEU A 40 -7.42 -5.62 8.46
CA LEU A 40 -7.26 -4.53 7.48
C LEU A 40 -6.92 -5.07 6.08
N PHE A 41 -5.88 -5.90 5.95
CA PHE A 41 -5.40 -6.38 4.64
C PHE A 41 -6.35 -7.36 3.97
N HIS A 42 -7.11 -8.16 4.71
CA HIS A 42 -8.17 -8.99 4.13
C HIS A 42 -9.28 -8.13 3.51
N GLN A 43 -9.73 -7.09 4.22
CA GLN A 43 -10.75 -6.17 3.70
C GLN A 43 -10.23 -5.35 2.51
N LEU A 44 -8.98 -4.87 2.58
CA LEU A 44 -8.33 -4.23 1.43
C LEU A 44 -8.18 -5.17 0.24
N SER A 45 -7.87 -6.46 0.46
CA SER A 45 -7.82 -7.46 -0.60
C SER A 45 -9.16 -7.62 -1.31
N ALA A 46 -10.24 -7.72 -0.53
CA ALA A 46 -11.59 -7.82 -1.07
C ALA A 46 -11.97 -6.54 -1.83
N TYR A 47 -11.62 -5.37 -1.28
CA TYR A 47 -11.93 -4.09 -1.89
C TYR A 47 -11.16 -3.87 -3.20
N THR A 48 -9.83 -4.10 -3.24
CA THR A 48 -8.98 -3.80 -4.40
C THR A 48 -8.89 -4.93 -5.42
N GLY A 49 -9.18 -6.16 -4.99
CA GLY A 49 -8.99 -7.38 -5.77
C GLY A 49 -7.53 -7.85 -5.83
N ILE A 50 -6.60 -7.20 -5.13
CA ILE A 50 -5.19 -7.60 -5.07
C ILE A 50 -5.04 -8.73 -4.03
N PRO A 51 -4.38 -9.85 -4.34
CA PRO A 51 -4.23 -10.95 -3.38
C PRO A 51 -3.43 -10.54 -2.13
N ILE A 52 -3.80 -11.07 -0.97
CA ILE A 52 -3.24 -10.70 0.35
C ILE A 52 -1.71 -10.78 0.35
N LYS A 53 -1.13 -11.89 -0.15
CA LYS A 53 0.33 -12.12 -0.15
C LYS A 53 1.12 -11.16 -1.04
N GLN A 54 0.47 -10.26 -1.77
CA GLN A 54 1.11 -9.27 -2.64
C GLN A 54 0.89 -7.84 -2.14
N GLN A 55 0.25 -7.68 -0.98
CA GLN A 55 0.09 -6.39 -0.32
C GLN A 55 1.18 -6.29 0.75
N ASP A 56 2.12 -5.37 0.59
CA ASP A 56 3.28 -5.21 1.47
C ASP A 56 2.93 -4.46 2.76
N HIS A 57 2.56 -3.18 2.62
CA HIS A 57 2.27 -2.31 3.74
C HIS A 57 1.21 -1.26 3.40
N VAL A 58 0.65 -0.65 4.43
CA VAL A 58 -0.22 0.54 4.38
C VAL A 58 0.52 1.68 5.08
N GLY A 59 0.66 2.81 4.40
CA GLY A 59 1.02 4.08 5.05
C GLY A 59 -0.23 4.91 5.31
N VAL A 60 -0.33 5.50 6.50
CA VAL A 60 -1.37 6.45 6.87
C VAL A 60 -0.79 7.86 6.84
N GLN A 61 -1.43 8.76 6.11
CA GLN A 61 -1.06 10.17 6.03
C GLN A 61 -2.19 11.03 6.58
N HIS A 62 -1.88 11.76 7.64
CA HIS A 62 -2.80 12.63 8.35
C HIS A 62 -2.20 14.03 8.52
N VAL A 63 -3.06 15.04 8.69
CA VAL A 63 -2.63 16.45 8.85
C VAL A 63 -1.89 16.62 10.18
N ASN A 64 -2.34 15.92 11.21
CA ASN A 64 -1.63 15.73 12.47
C ASN A 64 -0.57 14.62 12.33
N PRO A 65 0.74 14.92 12.39
CA PRO A 65 1.79 13.93 12.22
C PRO A 65 1.78 12.81 13.27
N TYR A 66 1.17 13.03 14.43
CA TYR A 66 1.03 12.00 15.47
C TYR A 66 0.12 10.84 15.07
N HIS A 67 -0.74 11.03 14.05
CA HIS A 67 -1.63 10.00 13.50
C HIS A 67 -1.02 9.33 12.26
N ASN A 68 0.19 9.72 11.84
CA ASN A 68 0.87 9.02 10.75
C ASN A 68 1.39 7.67 11.27
N ALA A 69 1.14 6.61 10.50
CA ALA A 69 1.61 5.27 10.82
C ALA A 69 2.00 4.50 9.55
N GLY A 70 2.81 3.47 9.74
CA GLY A 70 3.07 2.44 8.75
C GLY A 70 2.67 1.09 9.33
N LEU A 71 1.81 0.36 8.64
CA LEU A 71 1.29 -0.94 9.07
C LEU A 71 1.70 -1.98 8.05
N LEU A 72 2.30 -3.07 8.52
CA LEU A 72 2.72 -4.15 7.64
C LEU A 72 1.65 -5.20 7.49
N ASN A 73 1.62 -5.80 6.32
CA ASN A 73 0.88 -7.03 6.15
C ASN A 73 1.66 -8.20 6.75
N ALA A 74 1.16 -8.72 7.87
CA ALA A 74 1.71 -9.90 8.53
C ALA A 74 1.73 -11.16 7.63
N GLU A 75 1.01 -11.16 6.51
CA GLU A 75 0.92 -12.27 5.56
C GLU A 75 1.68 -12.04 4.25
N TYR A 76 2.35 -10.90 4.09
CA TYR A 76 3.17 -10.59 2.92
C TYR A 76 4.48 -11.38 2.92
N ASP A 77 5.24 -11.29 4.02
CA ASP A 77 6.49 -12.00 4.19
C ASP A 77 6.39 -13.08 5.27
N GLN A 78 6.23 -14.31 4.81
CA GLN A 78 6.16 -15.48 5.67
C GLN A 78 7.52 -15.85 6.29
N THR A 79 8.63 -15.29 5.80
CA THR A 79 9.97 -15.51 6.32
C THR A 79 10.34 -14.56 7.47
N GLY A 80 9.59 -13.46 7.62
CA GLY A 80 9.84 -12.42 8.64
C GLY A 80 11.09 -11.57 8.39
N LEU A 81 11.78 -11.75 7.26
CA LEU A 81 12.98 -11.00 6.89
C LEU A 81 12.72 -9.50 6.70
N LEU A 82 11.56 -9.12 6.16
CA LEU A 82 11.16 -7.71 6.02
C LEU A 82 10.91 -7.05 7.37
N ASN A 83 10.22 -7.74 8.28
CA ASN A 83 10.02 -7.27 9.65
C ASN A 83 11.36 -6.98 10.34
N ALA A 84 12.32 -7.90 10.18
CA ALA A 84 13.65 -7.78 10.76
C ALA A 84 14.49 -6.67 10.11
N ARG A 85 14.48 -6.55 8.77
CA ARG A 85 15.32 -5.59 8.04
C ARG A 85 14.91 -4.14 8.27
N TRP A 86 13.62 -3.86 8.23
CA TRP A 86 13.11 -2.49 8.34
C TRP A 86 12.88 -2.06 9.77
N ASN A 87 13.20 -2.94 10.72
CA ASN A 87 13.00 -2.71 12.14
C ASN A 87 11.59 -2.16 12.41
N TRP A 88 10.59 -2.77 11.76
CA TRP A 88 9.17 -2.39 11.86
C TRP A 88 8.56 -2.81 13.20
N GLN A 89 9.39 -2.98 14.24
CA GLN A 89 9.03 -3.09 15.65
C GLN A 89 8.18 -1.91 16.18
N TYR A 90 7.97 -0.87 15.35
CA TYR A 90 7.10 0.28 15.61
C TYR A 90 5.68 0.12 15.00
N ASP A 91 5.36 -0.99 14.32
CA ASP A 91 3.97 -1.34 13.99
C ASP A 91 3.30 -1.98 15.22
N THR A 92 3.07 -1.15 16.22
CA THR A 92 2.41 -1.52 17.48
C THR A 92 0.92 -1.26 17.39
N LYS A 93 0.12 -2.03 18.13
CA LYS A 93 -1.32 -1.83 18.23
C LYS A 93 -1.64 -0.40 18.68
N GLU A 94 -0.86 0.16 19.59
CA GLU A 94 -1.02 1.53 20.10
C GLU A 94 -0.72 2.60 19.05
N LEU A 95 0.20 2.35 18.11
CA LEU A 95 0.43 3.24 16.97
C LEU A 95 -0.68 3.13 15.93
N ALA A 96 -1.18 1.91 15.68
CA ALA A 96 -2.31 1.69 14.80
C ALA A 96 -3.60 2.35 15.33
N MET A 97 -3.89 2.20 16.62
CA MET A 97 -5.04 2.83 17.28
C MET A 97 -4.98 4.35 17.26
N ARG A 98 -3.77 4.95 17.26
CA ARG A 98 -3.60 6.40 17.12
C ARG A 98 -3.76 6.91 15.69
N ALA A 99 -3.66 6.03 14.71
CA ALA A 99 -3.73 6.40 13.31
C ALA A 99 -5.15 6.34 12.73
N PHE A 100 -6.08 5.69 13.45
CA PHE A 100 -7.44 5.45 13.00
C PHE A 100 -8.45 5.79 14.10
N ASP A 101 -9.25 6.81 13.84
CA ASP A 101 -10.42 7.14 14.64
C ASP A 101 -11.70 6.58 13.95
N ASP A 102 -12.73 6.29 14.75
CA ASP A 102 -14.01 5.83 14.22
C ASP A 102 -14.64 6.90 13.31
N GLY A 103 -15.02 6.49 12.11
CA GLY A 103 -15.58 7.39 11.10
C GLY A 103 -14.55 8.14 10.25
N ASP A 104 -13.25 7.93 10.45
CA ASP A 104 -12.21 8.56 9.62
C ASP A 104 -12.41 8.27 8.13
N CYS A 105 -12.18 9.27 7.29
CA CYS A 105 -12.32 9.15 5.84
C CYS A 105 -10.97 9.26 5.13
N PHE A 106 -10.59 8.21 4.41
CA PHE A 106 -9.34 8.12 3.67
C PHE A 106 -9.58 7.98 2.16
N LEU A 107 -8.74 8.65 1.38
CA LEU A 107 -8.55 8.36 -0.02
C LEU A 107 -7.43 7.34 -0.18
N LEU A 108 -7.69 6.30 -0.96
CA LEU A 108 -6.76 5.21 -1.25
C LEU A 108 -5.92 5.56 -2.47
N GLU A 109 -4.61 5.35 -2.35
CA GLU A 109 -3.68 5.29 -3.48
C GLU A 109 -2.91 3.97 -3.43
N THR A 110 -2.89 3.25 -4.55
CA THR A 110 -2.18 1.98 -4.69
C THR A 110 -0.87 2.21 -5.45
N LYS A 111 0.24 1.74 -4.88
CA LYS A 111 1.57 1.84 -5.47
C LYS A 111 2.11 0.44 -5.75
N MET A 112 2.59 0.21 -6.97
CA MET A 112 3.26 -1.04 -7.32
C MET A 112 4.69 -1.02 -6.79
N GLN A 113 5.18 -2.18 -6.33
CA GLN A 113 6.50 -2.36 -5.71
C GLN A 113 7.18 -3.62 -6.28
N VAL A 114 8.51 -3.54 -6.43
CA VAL A 114 9.37 -4.70 -6.65
C VAL A 114 10.32 -4.78 -5.46
N ASN A 115 10.23 -5.87 -4.71
CA ASN A 115 11.10 -6.12 -3.56
C ASN A 115 12.10 -7.22 -3.92
N ASP A 116 13.31 -7.08 -3.40
CA ASP A 116 14.36 -8.10 -3.53
C ASP A 116 14.20 -9.24 -2.51
N ILE A 117 13.45 -9.01 -1.43
CA ILE A 117 13.28 -9.97 -0.32
C ILE A 117 12.13 -10.93 -0.60
N VAL A 118 10.95 -10.40 -0.93
CA VAL A 118 9.79 -11.22 -1.32
C VAL A 118 9.76 -11.29 -2.84
N PRO A 119 10.04 -12.46 -3.45
CA PRO A 119 10.13 -12.56 -4.90
C PRO A 119 8.77 -12.30 -5.56
N GLY A 120 8.71 -11.28 -6.42
CA GLY A 120 7.55 -11.00 -7.24
C GLY A 120 7.26 -9.51 -7.41
N ILE A 121 6.08 -9.23 -7.97
CA ILE A 121 5.50 -7.89 -8.00
C ILE A 121 4.48 -7.82 -6.88
N SER A 122 4.52 -6.72 -6.13
CA SER A 122 3.65 -6.46 -4.99
C SER A 122 3.10 -5.04 -5.06
N CYS A 123 2.30 -4.65 -4.09
CA CYS A 123 1.83 -3.29 -3.93
C CYS A 123 1.90 -2.83 -2.48
N SER A 124 1.99 -1.52 -2.29
CA SER A 124 1.69 -0.86 -1.03
C SER A 124 0.52 0.10 -1.20
N TYR A 125 -0.13 0.42 -0.10
CA TYR A 125 -1.22 1.39 -0.08
C TYR A 125 -0.81 2.66 0.66
N GLN A 126 -1.42 3.77 0.28
CA GLN A 126 -1.47 4.99 1.08
C GLN A 126 -2.93 5.30 1.39
N LEU A 127 -3.26 5.35 2.67
CA LEU A 127 -4.50 5.91 3.19
C LEU A 127 -4.24 7.37 3.52
N VAL A 128 -4.70 8.27 2.67
CA VAL A 128 -4.53 9.71 2.88
C VAL A 128 -5.82 10.28 3.44
N HIS A 129 -5.76 10.81 4.66
CA HIS A 129 -6.92 11.40 5.31
C HIS A 129 -7.48 12.54 4.44
N ARG A 130 -8.81 12.67 4.42
CA ARG A 130 -9.51 13.63 3.55
C ARG A 130 -8.99 15.07 3.72
N ASP A 131 -8.57 15.44 4.93
CA ASP A 131 -8.09 16.79 5.24
C ASP A 131 -6.68 17.08 4.68
N VAL A 132 -5.94 16.03 4.31
CA VAL A 132 -4.63 16.12 3.62
C VAL A 132 -4.81 16.06 2.11
N ALA A 133 -5.79 15.29 1.65
CA ALA A 133 -6.03 15.10 0.24
C ALA A 133 -6.65 16.35 -0.39
N ASN A 134 -6.21 16.66 -1.62
CA ASN A 134 -7.01 17.52 -2.48
C ASN A 134 -7.89 16.62 -3.34
N GLU A 135 -9.20 16.62 -3.07
CA GLU A 135 -10.15 15.74 -3.75
C GLU A 135 -10.31 16.01 -5.26
N SER A 136 -9.72 17.08 -5.80
CA SER A 136 -9.86 17.43 -7.23
C SER A 136 -8.52 17.60 -7.95
N ARG A 137 -7.39 17.57 -7.23
CA ARG A 137 -6.05 17.86 -7.78
C ARG A 137 -5.00 16.92 -7.21
N CYS A 138 -3.75 17.19 -7.56
CA CYS A 138 -2.60 16.53 -6.97
C CYS A 138 -1.86 17.51 -6.06
N ASN A 139 -1.41 17.02 -4.92
CA ASN A 139 -0.48 17.69 -4.02
C ASN A 139 0.68 16.73 -3.71
N LEU A 140 1.63 17.14 -2.87
CA LEU A 140 2.79 16.31 -2.55
C LEU A 140 2.42 14.97 -1.88
N LYS A 141 1.27 14.92 -1.20
CA LYS A 141 0.83 13.80 -0.37
C LYS A 141 -0.18 12.88 -1.04
N TYR A 142 -0.98 13.38 -1.97
CA TYR A 142 -2.02 12.64 -2.69
C TYR A 142 -2.23 13.18 -4.09
N CYS A 143 -2.58 12.30 -5.02
CA CYS A 143 -2.92 12.70 -6.37
C CYS A 143 -4.22 12.02 -6.78
N HIS A 144 -5.27 12.82 -6.95
CA HIS A 144 -6.59 12.34 -7.34
C HIS A 144 -6.52 11.40 -8.54
N TYR A 145 -5.77 11.78 -9.57
CA TYR A 145 -5.63 10.96 -10.77
C TYR A 145 -5.04 9.56 -10.50
N LEU A 146 -4.01 9.46 -9.65
CA LEU A 146 -3.39 8.17 -9.29
C LEU A 146 -4.23 7.35 -8.31
N GLY A 147 -5.10 8.01 -7.54
CA GLY A 147 -6.00 7.36 -6.59
C GLY A 147 -7.29 6.79 -7.21
N ARG A 148 -7.42 6.77 -8.55
CA ARG A 148 -8.59 6.21 -9.23
C ARG A 148 -8.63 4.69 -9.19
N ARG A 149 -9.83 4.11 -9.25
CA ARG A 149 -10.02 2.66 -9.29
C ARG A 149 -9.29 1.99 -10.45
N SER A 150 -9.30 2.64 -11.62
CA SER A 150 -8.67 2.09 -12.83
C SER A 150 -7.16 1.83 -12.64
N PHE A 151 -6.47 2.63 -11.84
CA PHE A 151 -5.06 2.41 -11.49
C PHE A 151 -4.89 1.18 -10.61
N THR A 152 -5.63 1.09 -9.51
CA THR A 152 -5.61 -0.08 -8.63
C THR A 152 -5.97 -1.36 -9.38
N ARG A 153 -6.98 -1.32 -10.26
CA ARG A 153 -7.38 -2.47 -11.09
C ARG A 153 -6.26 -2.91 -12.02
N LYS A 154 -5.60 -1.97 -12.70
CA LYS A 154 -4.47 -2.27 -13.57
C LYS A 154 -3.33 -2.92 -12.78
N ILE A 155 -2.98 -2.41 -11.59
CA ILE A 155 -1.98 -3.02 -10.70
C ILE A 155 -2.40 -4.45 -10.30
N SER A 156 -3.67 -4.66 -9.95
CA SER A 156 -4.19 -6.00 -9.65
C SER A 156 -4.04 -6.96 -10.83
N GLU A 157 -4.34 -6.52 -12.06
CA GLU A 157 -4.23 -7.36 -13.27
C GLU A 157 -2.77 -7.76 -13.53
N ILE A 158 -1.84 -6.83 -13.35
CA ILE A 158 -0.40 -7.07 -13.49
C ILE A 158 0.08 -8.10 -12.48
N ILE A 159 -0.26 -7.91 -11.20
CA ILE A 159 0.12 -8.82 -10.13
C ILE A 159 -0.40 -10.23 -10.41
N LYS A 160 -1.69 -10.37 -10.76
CA LYS A 160 -2.30 -11.67 -11.07
C LYS A 160 -1.68 -12.33 -12.30
N SER A 161 -1.41 -11.55 -13.35
CA SER A 161 -0.73 -12.02 -14.55
C SER A 161 0.66 -12.54 -14.21
N PHE A 162 1.44 -11.78 -13.45
CA PHE A 162 2.78 -12.19 -13.03
C PHE A 162 2.77 -13.44 -12.16
N GLN A 163 1.82 -13.57 -11.23
CA GLN A 163 1.61 -14.77 -10.42
C GLN A 163 1.27 -16.02 -11.25
N SER A 164 0.57 -15.82 -12.36
CA SER A 164 0.17 -16.89 -13.27
C SER A 164 1.30 -17.29 -14.23
N GLN A 165 2.40 -16.54 -14.30
CA GLN A 165 3.52 -16.86 -15.18
C GLN A 165 4.39 -17.99 -14.61
N PRO A 166 4.89 -18.90 -15.47
CA PRO A 166 5.79 -20.00 -15.07
C PRO A 166 7.10 -19.55 -14.43
N ILE A 167 7.45 -18.26 -14.51
CA ILE A 167 8.69 -17.68 -13.96
C ILE A 167 8.77 -17.86 -12.42
N LEU A 168 7.62 -17.98 -11.76
CA LEU A 168 7.49 -18.25 -10.33
C LEU A 168 7.40 -19.75 -9.98
N HIS A 169 7.31 -20.66 -10.97
CA HIS A 169 7.39 -22.09 -10.70
C HIS A 169 8.82 -22.49 -10.31
N PRO A 170 9.00 -23.48 -9.42
CA PRO A 170 10.32 -23.96 -9.02
C PRO A 170 11.10 -24.44 -10.25
N MET A 171 12.23 -23.77 -10.52
CA MET A 171 13.25 -24.11 -11.52
C MET A 171 12.75 -24.40 -12.95
N VAL A 172 12.45 -23.34 -13.72
CA VAL A 172 12.80 -23.40 -15.16
C VAL A 172 14.32 -23.44 -15.24
N TYR A 173 14.86 -24.57 -15.73
CA TYR A 173 16.30 -24.82 -15.90
C TYR A 173 17.00 -23.60 -16.55
N GLY A 174 17.99 -23.03 -15.86
CA GLY A 174 18.96 -22.10 -16.46
C GLY A 174 18.86 -20.60 -16.11
N GLN A 175 17.80 -20.12 -15.46
CA GLN A 175 17.75 -18.73 -14.97
C GLN A 175 18.24 -18.62 -13.51
N GLY A 176 19.36 -17.92 -13.30
CA GLY A 176 19.81 -17.51 -11.97
C GLY A 176 18.92 -16.40 -11.36
N GLU A 177 19.01 -16.19 -10.05
CA GLU A 177 18.26 -15.16 -9.31
C GLU A 177 18.41 -13.76 -9.91
N GLU A 178 19.60 -13.43 -10.39
CA GLU A 178 19.89 -12.13 -10.99
C GLU A 178 19.14 -11.91 -12.32
N GLY A 179 18.99 -12.97 -13.13
CA GLY A 179 18.16 -12.93 -14.34
C GLY A 179 16.68 -12.71 -14.02
N ARG A 180 16.17 -13.34 -12.96
CA ARG A 180 14.79 -13.12 -12.48
C ARG A 180 14.57 -11.70 -11.97
N LYS A 181 15.55 -11.14 -11.23
CA LYS A 181 15.49 -9.74 -10.77
C LYS A 181 15.39 -8.77 -11.95
N HIS A 182 16.20 -8.97 -12.99
CA HIS A 182 16.11 -8.16 -14.21
C HIS A 182 14.75 -8.26 -14.91
N SER A 183 14.18 -9.47 -15.01
CA SER A 183 12.84 -9.64 -15.59
C SER A 183 11.75 -8.93 -14.77
N ARG A 184 11.80 -9.02 -13.43
CA ARG A 184 10.87 -8.30 -12.54
C ARG A 184 10.96 -6.78 -12.73
N LEU A 185 12.18 -6.25 -12.74
CA LEU A 185 12.44 -4.83 -12.96
C LEU A 185 11.95 -4.38 -14.34
N ALA A 186 12.16 -5.18 -15.39
CA ALA A 186 11.70 -4.85 -16.74
C ALA A 186 10.16 -4.75 -16.84
N VAL A 187 9.43 -5.67 -16.17
CA VAL A 187 7.96 -5.62 -16.11
C VAL A 187 7.50 -4.39 -15.33
N TYR A 188 8.13 -4.09 -14.20
CA TYR A 188 7.85 -2.90 -13.40
C TYR A 188 8.08 -1.61 -14.20
N ASP A 189 9.25 -1.47 -14.84
CA ASP A 189 9.62 -0.29 -15.63
C ASP A 189 8.75 -0.13 -16.88
N GLY A 190 8.36 -1.24 -17.51
CA GLY A 190 7.40 -1.25 -18.60
C GLY A 190 6.06 -0.64 -18.18
N HIS A 191 5.51 -1.10 -17.06
CA HIS A 191 4.24 -0.58 -16.56
C HIS A 191 4.34 0.81 -15.97
N LEU A 192 5.43 1.17 -15.31
CA LEU A 192 5.66 2.53 -14.85
C LEU A 192 5.68 3.49 -16.04
N ARG A 193 6.26 3.08 -17.18
CA ARG A 193 6.21 3.83 -18.43
C ARG A 193 4.80 3.92 -19.01
N GLU A 194 4.06 2.82 -19.07
CA GLU A 194 2.65 2.85 -19.50
C GLU A 194 1.78 3.74 -18.62
N ILE A 195 1.97 3.74 -17.30
CA ILE A 195 1.25 4.62 -16.37
C ILE A 195 1.59 6.09 -16.65
N LYS A 196 2.85 6.38 -16.99
CA LYS A 196 3.32 7.73 -17.36
C LYS A 196 2.81 8.18 -18.73
N THR A 197 2.60 7.27 -19.68
CA THR A 197 2.19 7.60 -21.06
C THR A 197 0.70 7.49 -21.32
N ALA A 198 -0.04 6.67 -20.55
CA ALA A 198 -1.42 6.33 -20.85
C ALA A 198 -2.35 7.54 -20.85
N HIS A 199 -2.17 8.54 -19.98
CA HIS A 199 -2.96 9.78 -20.02
C HIS A 199 -2.07 11.00 -19.85
N SER A 200 -2.56 12.18 -20.25
CA SER A 200 -1.92 13.48 -20.02
C SER A 200 -1.82 13.77 -18.51
N VAL A 201 -0.86 13.12 -17.86
CA VAL A 201 -0.61 13.23 -16.42
C VAL A 201 -0.39 14.72 -16.09
N PRO A 202 -1.22 15.31 -15.19
CA PRO A 202 -1.06 16.70 -14.79
C PRO A 202 0.37 16.97 -14.32
N GLN A 203 0.90 18.16 -14.61
CA GLN A 203 2.29 18.51 -14.28
C GLN A 203 2.61 18.33 -12.79
N ASP A 204 1.64 18.58 -11.92
CA ASP A 204 1.73 18.37 -10.46
C ASP A 204 1.94 16.89 -10.09
N CYS A 205 1.38 15.96 -10.87
CA CYS A 205 1.59 14.54 -10.69
C CYS A 205 2.98 14.10 -11.15
N LYS A 206 3.56 14.78 -12.17
CA LYS A 206 4.96 14.55 -12.58
C LYS A 206 5.92 14.98 -11.47
N ILE A 207 5.70 16.14 -10.85
CA ILE A 207 6.53 16.66 -9.74
C ILE A 207 6.52 15.68 -8.55
N ARG A 208 5.36 15.16 -8.17
CA ARG A 208 5.26 14.15 -7.12
C ARG A 208 5.96 12.84 -7.49
N HIS A 209 5.83 12.36 -8.72
CA HIS A 209 6.56 11.17 -9.18
C HIS A 209 8.08 11.36 -9.13
N PHE A 210 8.59 12.54 -9.50
CA PHE A 210 10.01 12.86 -9.36
C PHE A 210 10.45 12.86 -7.89
N ALA A 211 9.69 13.49 -6.99
CA ALA A 211 9.99 13.52 -5.56
C ALA A 211 9.97 12.13 -4.90
N VAL A 212 9.03 11.25 -5.28
CA VAL A 212 8.93 9.87 -4.78
C VAL A 212 10.07 9.01 -5.35
N SER A 213 10.39 9.15 -6.65
CA SER A 213 11.49 8.39 -7.27
C SER A 213 12.87 8.72 -6.68
N ILE A 214 13.08 9.96 -6.21
CA ILE A 214 14.34 10.35 -5.55
C ILE A 214 14.44 9.68 -4.17
N PHE A 215 13.34 9.55 -3.43
CA PHE A 215 13.33 8.86 -2.13
C PHE A 215 13.51 7.34 -2.25
N ASP A 216 12.89 6.70 -3.25
CA ASP A 216 13.02 5.25 -3.48
C ASP A 216 14.43 4.88 -3.98
N VAL A 217 15.04 5.72 -4.84
CA VAL A 217 16.42 5.51 -5.32
C VAL A 217 17.47 5.81 -4.23
N TRP A 218 17.24 6.80 -3.36
CA TRP A 218 18.18 7.13 -2.29
C TRP A 218 18.23 6.04 -1.20
N ASN A 219 17.11 5.35 -0.93
CA ASN A 219 17.08 4.18 -0.04
C ASN A 219 17.69 2.91 -0.66
N LEU A 220 17.71 2.79 -2.00
CA LEU A 220 18.40 1.70 -2.71
C LEU A 220 19.91 1.92 -2.83
N MET A 221 20.40 3.16 -2.74
CA MET A 221 21.84 3.49 -2.83
C MET A 221 22.54 3.72 -1.48
N SER A 222 21.82 3.62 -0.35
CA SER A 222 22.36 3.89 0.99
C SER A 222 22.49 2.65 1.89
N ASN A 223 22.59 1.44 1.32
CA ASN A 223 23.06 0.23 2.01
C ASN A 223 23.96 -0.60 1.09
#